data_AF-A0A090XBF6-F1
#
_entry.id   AF-A0A090XBF6-F1
#
_cell.length_a   1.000
_cell.length_b   1.000
_cell.length_c   1.000
_cell.angle_alpha   90.00
_cell.angle_beta   90.00
_cell.angle_gamma   90.00
#
_symmetry.space_group_name_H-M   'P 1'
#
loop_
_entity.id
_entity.type
_entity.pdbx_description
1 polymer ?
#
loop_
_entity_poly.entity_id
_entity_poly.type
_entity_poly.pdbx_seq_one_letter_code
_entity_poly.pdbx_strand_id
1 'polypeptide(L)'
;FFSFGSSYIVRPAALRRSASTRLAFSLHHPLGIRILLAASCSEFINVTVKWILNEHRPFWYVKAHKELGVQLAQTPQTCETGPGSPSGHVMVSAAVLFTVIWYATRDKDLRVMRRRRWIWYIIWPTYFLYLGVVGASRVYIGAHFPHQIVLGLLVGFANGYLMTFLDVDAWKMGQYAVVSGVISITCASIYFGLMALGIDPSRIGQVGPGRLR
;
A
#
# COMPACT_ATOMS: atom_id res chain seq x y z
N PHE A 1 6.92 56.53 4.27
CA PHE A 1 5.97 56.38 5.39
C PHE A 1 4.83 55.47 4.95
N PHE A 2 4.96 54.17 5.22
CA PHE A 2 3.90 53.19 5.01
C PHE A 2 2.94 53.26 6.20
N SER A 3 1.63 53.33 5.94
CA SER A 3 0.60 53.12 6.96
C SER A 3 -0.39 52.05 6.49
N PHE A 4 -0.73 51.21 7.46
CA PHE A 4 -1.50 49.96 7.45
C PHE A 4 -3.01 50.18 7.22
N GLY A 5 -3.72 49.16 6.71
CA GLY A 5 -5.15 49.01 7.03
C GLY A 5 -6.00 48.10 6.14
N SER A 6 -6.56 47.05 6.75
CA SER A 6 -7.71 46.22 6.36
C SER A 6 -7.51 45.13 5.29
N SER A 7 -7.34 43.86 5.68
CA SER A 7 -8.39 42.93 6.16
C SER A 7 -9.38 42.49 5.07
N TYR A 8 -9.00 41.49 4.28
CA TYR A 8 -9.96 40.65 3.56
C TYR A 8 -9.92 39.23 4.14
N ILE A 9 -10.66 39.06 5.24
CA ILE A 9 -11.07 37.75 5.76
C ILE A 9 -12.04 37.16 4.73
N VAL A 10 -11.54 36.29 3.86
CA VAL A 10 -12.37 35.55 2.91
C VAL A 10 -13.18 34.50 3.67
N ARG A 11 -14.51 34.67 3.69
CA ARG A 11 -15.47 33.80 4.37
C ARG A 11 -15.45 32.37 3.79
N PRO A 12 -15.50 31.31 4.65
CA PRO A 12 -15.24 29.92 4.24
C PRO A 12 -16.43 29.20 3.57
N ALA A 13 -17.48 29.92 3.13
CA ALA A 13 -18.72 29.30 2.63
C ALA A 13 -18.81 29.21 1.08
N ALA A 14 -17.97 29.92 0.34
CA ALA A 14 -18.10 30.02 -1.13
C ALA A 14 -17.22 29.03 -1.93
N LEU A 15 -16.34 28.27 -1.28
CA LEU A 15 -15.33 27.44 -1.97
C LEU A 15 -15.77 25.98 -2.18
N ARG A 16 -17.05 25.77 -2.54
CA ARG A 16 -17.62 24.43 -2.78
C ARG A 16 -18.03 24.35 -4.25
N ARG A 17 -17.12 23.98 -5.16
CA ARG A 17 -17.36 23.36 -6.51
C ARG A 17 -16.17 23.55 -7.47
N SER A 18 -14.96 23.11 -7.12
CA SER A 18 -13.94 22.91 -8.15
C SER A 18 -13.16 21.62 -7.94
N ALA A 19 -12.94 20.87 -9.03
CA ALA A 19 -12.06 19.71 -9.01
C ALA A 19 -10.63 20.09 -8.57
N SER A 20 -10.20 21.33 -8.85
CA SER A 20 -8.91 21.86 -8.41
C SER A 20 -8.82 22.09 -6.91
N THR A 21 -9.90 22.44 -6.20
CA THR A 21 -9.85 22.54 -4.73
C THR A 21 -9.86 21.17 -4.06
N ARG A 22 -10.45 20.15 -4.71
CA ARG A 22 -10.32 18.75 -4.27
C ARG A 22 -8.90 18.24 -4.46
N LEU A 23 -8.26 18.45 -5.61
CA LEU A 23 -6.85 18.09 -5.79
C LEU A 23 -5.91 18.88 -4.86
N ALA A 24 -6.12 20.18 -4.68
CA ALA A 24 -5.33 20.99 -3.76
C ALA A 24 -5.50 20.57 -2.28
N PHE A 25 -6.69 20.09 -1.90
CA PHE A 25 -6.94 19.50 -0.58
C PHE A 25 -6.37 18.08 -0.47
N SER A 26 -6.43 17.28 -1.54
CA SER A 26 -5.75 15.96 -1.63
C SER A 26 -4.22 16.09 -1.59
N LEU A 27 -3.70 17.25 -2.01
CA LEU A 27 -2.29 17.64 -1.97
C LEU A 27 -2.02 18.65 -0.86
N HIS A 28 -2.58 18.43 0.33
CA HIS A 28 -1.90 18.96 1.51
C HIS A 28 -0.49 18.38 1.51
N HIS A 29 0.52 19.24 1.35
CA HIS A 29 1.94 18.87 1.23
C HIS A 29 2.35 17.73 2.20
N PRO A 30 1.93 17.73 3.48
CA PRO A 30 2.31 16.67 4.41
C PRO A 30 1.55 15.34 4.21
N LEU A 31 0.25 15.39 3.88
CA LEU A 31 -0.56 14.18 3.66
C LEU A 31 -0.12 13.46 2.38
N GLY A 32 0.08 14.21 1.29
CA GLY A 32 0.50 13.64 0.01
C GLY A 32 1.85 12.91 0.13
N ILE A 33 2.82 13.51 0.82
CA ILE A 33 4.13 12.89 1.05
C ILE A 33 4.00 11.62 1.90
N ARG A 34 3.18 11.64 2.97
CA ARG A 34 2.94 10.44 3.79
C ARG A 34 2.29 9.31 3.01
N ILE A 35 1.35 9.62 2.10
CA ILE A 35 0.73 8.63 1.20
C ILE A 35 1.79 8.04 0.26
N LEU A 36 2.62 8.88 -0.36
CA LEU A 36 3.68 8.42 -1.26
C LEU A 36 4.68 7.52 -0.52
N LEU A 37 5.16 7.93 0.65
CA LEU A 37 6.05 7.11 1.48
C LEU A 37 5.40 5.81 1.90
N ALA A 38 4.14 5.83 2.35
CA ALA A 38 3.40 4.63 2.72
C ALA A 38 3.28 3.66 1.53
N ALA A 39 2.94 4.16 0.34
CA ALA A 39 2.81 3.35 -0.87
C ALA A 39 4.16 2.79 -1.31
N SER A 40 5.20 3.62 -1.44
CA SER A 40 6.53 3.19 -1.87
C SER A 40 7.17 2.19 -0.90
N CYS A 41 7.07 2.42 0.41
CA CYS A 41 7.53 1.45 1.41
C CYS A 41 6.74 0.15 1.33
N SER A 42 5.42 0.21 1.11
CA SER A 42 4.61 -1.00 0.91
C SER A 42 5.06 -1.77 -0.32
N GLU A 43 5.23 -1.13 -1.47
CA GLU A 43 5.68 -1.82 -2.68
C GLU A 43 7.06 -2.46 -2.49
N PHE A 44 8.00 -1.74 -1.88
CA PHE A 44 9.33 -2.27 -1.56
C PHE A 44 9.26 -3.51 -0.65
N ILE A 45 8.51 -3.43 0.46
CA ILE A 45 8.33 -4.57 1.37
C ILE A 45 7.64 -5.72 0.63
N ASN A 46 6.67 -5.42 -0.25
CA ASN A 46 5.93 -6.44 -0.99
C ASN A 46 6.86 -7.25 -1.89
N VAL A 47 7.68 -6.55 -2.67
CA VAL A 47 8.64 -7.17 -3.60
C VAL A 47 9.69 -7.97 -2.82
N THR A 48 10.21 -7.41 -1.74
CA THR A 48 11.21 -8.08 -0.89
C THR A 48 10.68 -9.38 -0.30
N VAL A 49 9.50 -9.33 0.35
CA VAL A 49 8.90 -10.52 0.96
C VAL A 49 8.49 -11.54 -0.10
N LYS A 50 8.02 -11.09 -1.27
CA LYS A 50 7.73 -11.96 -2.42
C LYS A 50 8.93 -12.78 -2.84
N TRP A 51 10.09 -12.16 -2.97
CA TRP A 51 11.32 -12.87 -3.34
C TRP A 51 11.78 -13.85 -2.26
N ILE A 52 11.60 -13.51 -0.97
CA ILE A 52 11.99 -14.37 0.16
C ILE A 52 11.05 -15.58 0.29
N LEU A 53 9.74 -15.37 0.27
CA LEU A 53 8.75 -16.43 0.51
C LEU A 53 8.54 -17.34 -0.70
N ASN A 54 8.72 -16.82 -1.93
CA ASN A 54 8.59 -17.57 -3.18
C ASN A 54 7.34 -18.47 -3.23
N GLU A 55 6.20 -17.96 -2.76
CA GLU A 55 5.00 -18.79 -2.66
C GLU A 55 4.23 -18.83 -3.98
N HIS A 56 3.73 -20.01 -4.34
CA HIS A 56 2.91 -20.20 -5.53
C HIS A 56 1.57 -19.45 -5.47
N ARG A 57 1.09 -19.03 -6.65
CA ARG A 57 -0.28 -18.54 -6.84
C ARG A 57 -1.25 -19.71 -7.05
N PRO A 58 -2.55 -19.55 -6.76
CA PRO A 58 -3.53 -20.62 -6.98
C PRO A 58 -3.52 -21.17 -8.42
N PHE A 59 -3.38 -20.30 -9.42
CA PHE A 59 -3.25 -20.71 -10.83
C PHE A 59 -2.02 -21.60 -11.09
N TRP A 60 -0.87 -21.28 -10.50
CA TRP A 60 0.36 -22.08 -10.65
C TRP A 60 0.24 -23.43 -9.94
N TYR A 61 -0.39 -23.44 -8.76
CA TYR A 61 -0.62 -24.64 -7.98
C TYR A 61 -1.53 -25.64 -8.72
N VAL A 62 -2.64 -25.17 -9.29
CA VAL A 62 -3.58 -26.01 -10.05
C VAL A 62 -2.96 -26.51 -11.36
N LYS A 63 -2.14 -25.70 -12.04
CA LYS A 63 -1.40 -26.15 -13.24
C LYS A 63 -0.37 -27.24 -12.92
N ALA A 64 0.25 -27.19 -11.74
CA ALA A 64 1.18 -28.21 -11.27
C ALA A 64 0.48 -29.50 -10.81
N HIS A 65 -0.73 -29.39 -10.25
CA HIS A 65 -1.52 -30.52 -9.74
C HIS A 65 -2.74 -30.78 -10.63
N LYS A 66 -2.49 -31.17 -11.88
CA LYS A 66 -3.55 -31.50 -12.85
C LYS A 66 -4.48 -32.62 -12.38
N GLU A 67 -4.01 -33.46 -11.45
CA GLU A 67 -4.76 -34.51 -10.74
C GLU A 67 -6.07 -34.00 -10.10
N LEU A 68 -6.12 -32.71 -9.72
CA LEU A 68 -7.27 -32.12 -9.01
C LEU A 68 -8.51 -31.94 -9.89
N GLY A 69 -8.40 -32.08 -11.22
CA GLY A 69 -9.52 -31.91 -12.16
C GLY A 69 -10.09 -30.48 -12.23
N VAL A 70 -9.52 -29.53 -11.50
CA VAL A 70 -9.93 -28.12 -11.51
C VAL A 70 -9.21 -27.40 -12.64
N GLN A 71 -9.96 -26.71 -13.50
CA GLN A 71 -9.41 -25.83 -14.53
C GLN A 71 -9.71 -24.37 -14.16
N LEU A 72 -8.66 -23.59 -13.89
CA LEU A 72 -8.77 -22.15 -13.68
C LEU A 72 -8.53 -21.42 -15.01
N ALA A 73 -9.46 -20.56 -15.39
CA ALA A 73 -9.30 -19.70 -16.57
C ALA A 73 -8.20 -18.66 -16.30
N GLN A 74 -7.16 -18.64 -17.14
CA GLN A 74 -6.14 -17.60 -17.07
C GLN A 74 -6.70 -16.31 -17.69
N THR A 75 -6.97 -15.32 -16.86
CA THR A 75 -7.37 -13.97 -17.32
C THR A 75 -6.14 -13.05 -17.35
N PRO A 76 -6.17 -11.92 -18.07
CA PRO A 76 -5.08 -10.94 -18.04
C PRO A 76 -4.73 -10.46 -16.61
N GLN A 77 -5.70 -10.47 -15.70
CA GLN A 77 -5.53 -10.11 -14.28
C GLN A 77 -4.79 -11.18 -13.45
N THR A 78 -4.69 -12.41 -13.96
CA THR A 78 -3.92 -13.52 -13.36
C THR A 78 -2.51 -13.67 -13.94
N CYS A 79 -2.19 -12.94 -15.03
CA CYS A 79 -0.89 -12.94 -15.71
C CYS A 79 0.18 -12.16 -14.96
N GLU A 80 0.27 -12.32 -13.64
CA GLU A 80 1.33 -11.69 -12.88
C GLU A 80 2.59 -12.55 -12.88
N THR A 81 3.73 -11.90 -13.09
CA THR A 81 5.02 -12.55 -13.38
C THR A 81 5.74 -13.06 -12.13
N GLY A 82 5.46 -12.49 -10.95
CA GLY A 82 6.12 -12.81 -9.68
C GLY A 82 5.25 -13.60 -8.68
N PRO A 83 5.86 -14.11 -7.60
CA PRO A 83 5.21 -14.96 -6.59
C PRO A 83 4.04 -14.27 -5.88
N GLY A 84 3.17 -15.09 -5.27
CA GLY A 84 1.84 -14.66 -4.81
C GLY A 84 1.80 -13.98 -3.44
N SER A 85 2.80 -14.20 -2.58
CA SER A 85 2.71 -13.80 -1.18
C SER A 85 3.69 -12.69 -0.82
N PRO A 86 3.25 -11.58 -0.19
CA PRO A 86 1.88 -11.22 0.18
C PRO A 86 1.11 -10.49 -0.94
N SER A 87 -0.21 -10.36 -0.78
CA SER A 87 -1.06 -9.60 -1.71
C SER A 87 -0.73 -8.10 -1.68
N GLY A 88 -0.05 -7.61 -2.71
CA GLY A 88 0.35 -6.19 -2.82
C GLY A 88 -0.83 -5.23 -2.86
N HIS A 89 -1.93 -5.62 -3.52
CA HIS A 89 -3.16 -4.80 -3.59
C HIS A 89 -3.72 -4.52 -2.19
N VAL A 90 -3.87 -5.56 -1.38
CA VAL A 90 -4.40 -5.43 -0.01
C VAL A 90 -3.41 -4.67 0.88
N MET A 91 -2.11 -4.97 0.75
CA MET A 91 -1.08 -4.37 1.58
C MET A 91 -0.91 -2.87 1.37
N VAL A 92 -0.81 -2.42 0.12
CA VAL A 92 -0.71 -1.00 -0.24
C VAL A 92 -1.99 -0.26 0.16
N SER A 93 -3.16 -0.80 -0.17
CA SER A 93 -4.45 -0.22 0.23
C SER A 93 -4.57 -0.08 1.75
N ALA A 94 -4.16 -1.10 2.52
CA ALA A 94 -4.20 -1.08 3.97
C ALA A 94 -3.31 0.03 4.53
N ALA A 95 -2.05 0.14 4.07
CA ALA A 95 -1.10 1.13 4.54
C ALA A 95 -1.52 2.57 4.20
N VAL A 96 -1.93 2.82 2.96
CA VAL A 96 -2.33 4.16 2.49
C VAL A 96 -3.58 4.64 3.20
N LEU A 97 -4.64 3.83 3.23
CA LEU A 97 -5.90 4.24 3.87
C LEU A 97 -5.74 4.41 5.38
N PHE A 98 -4.95 3.57 6.05
CA PHE A 98 -4.62 3.75 7.46
C PHE A 98 -3.92 5.09 7.70
N THR A 99 -2.95 5.43 6.85
CA THR A 99 -2.21 6.71 6.92
C THR A 99 -3.15 7.91 6.75
N VAL A 100 -4.09 7.82 5.81
CA VAL A 100 -5.13 8.85 5.59
C VAL A 100 -6.04 8.99 6.80
N ILE A 101 -6.55 7.88 7.34
CA ILE A 101 -7.44 7.86 8.51
C ILE A 101 -6.73 8.45 9.73
N TRP A 102 -5.48 8.04 9.97
CA TRP A 102 -4.68 8.57 11.06
C TRP A 102 -4.46 10.07 10.90
N TYR A 103 -4.02 10.53 9.72
CA TYR A 103 -3.76 11.95 9.49
C TYR A 103 -5.03 12.79 9.64
N ALA A 104 -6.16 12.34 9.08
CA ALA A 104 -7.45 13.01 9.21
C ALA A 104 -7.96 13.06 10.66
N THR A 105 -7.49 12.15 11.51
CA THR A 105 -7.90 12.10 12.91
C THR A 105 -6.85 12.68 13.86
N ARG A 106 -5.64 13.06 13.42
CA ARG A 106 -4.54 13.46 14.32
C ARG A 106 -4.79 14.75 15.11
N ASP A 107 -5.63 15.65 14.61
CA ASP A 107 -5.90 16.94 15.24
C ASP A 107 -6.66 16.79 16.57
N LYS A 108 -6.17 17.49 17.61
CA LYS A 108 -6.64 17.39 19.00
C LYS A 108 -7.70 18.45 19.37
N ASP A 109 -8.32 19.09 18.40
CA ASP A 109 -9.30 20.15 18.69
C ASP A 109 -10.56 19.57 19.38
N LEU A 110 -10.89 20.11 20.56
CA LEU A 110 -11.93 19.60 21.47
C LEU A 110 -13.33 19.58 20.84
N ARG A 111 -13.63 20.53 19.92
CA ARG A 111 -14.91 20.56 19.19
C ARG A 111 -15.02 19.43 18.15
N VAL A 112 -13.89 19.02 17.58
CA VAL A 112 -13.81 17.89 16.64
C VAL A 112 -14.04 16.58 17.38
N MET A 113 -13.58 16.46 18.64
CA MET A 113 -13.61 15.20 19.41
C MET A 113 -15.02 14.61 19.64
N ARG A 114 -16.06 15.42 19.86
CA ARG A 114 -17.44 14.90 20.03
C ARG A 114 -18.01 14.35 18.72
N ARG A 115 -17.74 15.01 17.58
CA ARG A 115 -18.07 14.52 16.23
C ARG A 115 -17.21 13.30 15.84
N ARG A 116 -15.99 13.23 16.35
CA ARG A 116 -15.00 12.17 16.12
C ARG A 116 -15.53 10.79 16.55
N ARG A 117 -16.29 10.66 17.65
CA ARG A 117 -16.81 9.35 18.09
C ARG A 117 -17.72 8.68 17.05
N TRP A 118 -18.65 9.42 16.45
CA TRP A 118 -19.52 8.90 15.38
C TRP A 118 -18.74 8.61 14.09
N ILE A 119 -17.80 9.50 13.73
CA ILE A 119 -16.93 9.31 12.58
C ILE A 119 -16.10 8.02 12.73
N TRP A 120 -15.61 7.71 13.93
CA TRP A 120 -14.87 6.48 14.20
C TRP A 120 -15.71 5.22 13.98
N TYR A 121 -16.98 5.22 14.41
CA TYR A 121 -17.90 4.11 14.16
C TYR A 121 -18.25 3.90 12.69
N ILE A 122 -18.01 4.89 11.83
CA ILE A 122 -18.24 4.78 10.39
C ILE A 122 -16.94 4.41 9.67
N ILE A 123 -15.86 5.14 9.93
CA ILE A 123 -14.59 5.01 9.19
C ILE A 123 -13.99 3.60 9.33
N TRP A 124 -13.91 3.05 10.54
CA TRP A 124 -13.24 1.77 10.75
C TRP A 124 -13.98 0.61 10.07
N PRO A 125 -15.31 0.45 10.23
CA PRO A 125 -16.05 -0.55 9.47
C PRO A 125 -15.93 -0.36 7.96
N THR A 126 -16.04 0.87 7.45
CA THR A 126 -15.89 1.13 6.01
C THR A 126 -14.50 0.74 5.50
N TYR A 127 -13.45 1.02 6.27
CA TYR A 127 -12.09 0.67 5.93
C TYR A 127 -11.86 -0.85 5.89
N PHE A 128 -12.28 -1.58 6.93
CA PHE A 128 -12.18 -3.05 6.94
C PHE A 128 -13.07 -3.70 5.87
N LEU A 129 -14.26 -3.15 5.62
CA LEU A 129 -15.14 -3.61 4.54
C LEU A 129 -14.47 -3.44 3.18
N TYR A 130 -13.88 -2.28 2.91
CA TYR A 130 -13.15 -2.02 1.67
C TYR A 130 -11.99 -3.01 1.48
N LEU A 131 -11.17 -3.22 2.52
CA LEU A 131 -10.08 -4.20 2.46
C LEU A 131 -10.60 -5.63 2.26
N GLY A 132 -11.72 -5.97 2.89
CA GLY A 132 -12.41 -7.24 2.70
C GLY A 132 -12.86 -7.44 1.25
N VAL A 133 -13.46 -6.42 0.63
CA VAL A 133 -13.87 -6.45 -0.79
C VAL A 133 -12.66 -6.60 -1.71
N VAL A 134 -11.60 -5.82 -1.49
CA VAL A 134 -10.35 -5.95 -2.28
C VAL A 134 -9.76 -7.34 -2.11
N GLY A 135 -9.67 -7.86 -0.88
CA GLY A 135 -9.19 -9.23 -0.62
C GLY A 135 -10.05 -10.28 -1.33
N ALA A 136 -11.37 -10.23 -1.15
CA ALA A 136 -12.32 -11.16 -1.78
C ALA A 136 -12.21 -11.13 -3.31
N SER A 137 -12.02 -9.96 -3.91
CA SER A 137 -11.82 -9.85 -5.37
C SER A 137 -10.61 -10.65 -5.85
N ARG A 138 -9.53 -10.68 -5.06
CA ARG A 138 -8.28 -11.39 -5.38
C ARG A 138 -8.39 -12.89 -5.16
N VAL A 139 -9.19 -13.34 -4.19
CA VAL A 139 -9.54 -14.77 -4.03
C VAL A 139 -10.44 -15.24 -5.16
N TYR A 140 -11.46 -14.45 -5.50
CA TYR A 140 -12.45 -14.79 -6.54
C TYR A 140 -11.80 -14.98 -7.91
N ILE A 141 -10.85 -14.12 -8.27
CA ILE A 141 -10.09 -14.23 -9.53
C ILE A 141 -9.02 -15.35 -9.46
N GLY A 142 -8.84 -15.99 -8.30
CA GLY A 142 -7.82 -17.04 -8.10
C GLY A 142 -6.39 -16.52 -8.13
N ALA A 143 -6.19 -15.23 -7.87
CA ALA A 143 -4.87 -14.60 -7.90
C ALA A 143 -4.07 -14.81 -6.61
N HIS A 144 -4.76 -14.99 -5.48
CA HIS A 144 -4.16 -15.15 -4.15
C HIS A 144 -4.95 -16.13 -3.28
N PHE A 145 -4.24 -16.84 -2.40
CA PHE A 145 -4.87 -17.61 -1.33
C PHE A 145 -5.30 -16.69 -0.16
N PRO A 146 -6.29 -17.09 0.66
CA PRO A 146 -6.76 -16.29 1.79
C PRO A 146 -5.65 -15.91 2.79
N HIS A 147 -4.71 -16.81 3.07
CA HIS A 147 -3.60 -16.51 4.00
C HIS A 147 -2.64 -15.45 3.45
N GLN A 148 -2.44 -15.39 2.13
CA GLN A 148 -1.63 -14.35 1.47
C GLN A 148 -2.25 -12.96 1.59
N ILE A 149 -3.59 -12.91 1.65
CA ILE A 149 -4.35 -11.68 1.90
C ILE A 149 -4.21 -11.27 3.37
N VAL A 150 -4.32 -12.21 4.31
CA VAL A 150 -4.13 -11.93 5.74
C VAL A 150 -2.72 -11.40 6.00
N LEU A 151 -1.68 -12.02 5.42
CA LEU A 151 -0.31 -11.53 5.55
C LEU A 151 -0.14 -10.12 4.96
N GLY A 152 -0.72 -9.88 3.77
CA GLY A 152 -0.71 -8.54 3.16
C GLY A 152 -1.42 -7.50 4.03
N LEU A 153 -2.54 -7.86 4.65
CA LEU A 153 -3.25 -6.99 5.58
C LEU A 153 -2.38 -6.65 6.80
N LEU A 154 -1.80 -7.65 7.47
CA LEU A 154 -0.95 -7.44 8.65
C LEU A 154 0.27 -6.56 8.36
N VAL A 155 0.99 -6.84 7.27
CA VAL A 155 2.18 -6.06 6.87
C VAL A 155 1.78 -4.65 6.45
N GLY A 156 0.66 -4.49 5.75
CA GLY A 156 0.14 -3.18 5.34
C GLY A 156 -0.26 -2.32 6.54
N PHE A 157 -0.93 -2.92 7.53
CA PHE A 157 -1.23 -2.26 8.81
C PHE A 157 0.04 -1.84 9.55
N ALA A 158 1.02 -2.74 9.67
CA ALA A 158 2.28 -2.43 10.33
C ALA A 158 3.02 -1.26 9.64
N ASN A 159 3.04 -1.24 8.31
CA ASN A 159 3.64 -0.15 7.55
C ASN A 159 2.86 1.17 7.71
N GLY A 160 1.53 1.14 7.65
CA GLY A 160 0.70 2.31 7.93
C GLY A 160 0.90 2.85 9.35
N TYR A 161 1.05 1.96 10.33
CA TYR A 161 1.34 2.32 11.71
C TYR A 161 2.73 2.95 11.86
N LEU A 162 3.75 2.44 11.15
CA LEU A 162 5.08 3.03 11.10
C LEU A 162 5.04 4.50 10.63
N MET A 163 4.22 4.81 9.63
CA MET A 163 4.05 6.19 9.13
C MET A 163 3.50 7.18 10.16
N THR A 164 2.89 6.69 11.24
CA THR A 164 2.37 7.55 12.33
C THR A 164 3.47 8.05 13.26
N PHE A 165 4.58 7.32 13.37
CA PHE A 165 5.72 7.71 14.19
C PHE A 165 6.68 8.65 13.46
N LEU A 166 6.64 8.65 12.12
CA LEU A 166 7.51 9.50 11.33
C LEU A 166 6.97 10.93 11.33
N ASP A 167 7.78 11.86 11.81
CA ASP A 167 7.49 13.30 11.70
C ASP A 167 7.95 13.84 10.35
N VAL A 168 7.26 13.36 9.30
CA VAL A 168 7.51 13.73 7.89
C VAL A 168 7.38 15.23 7.64
N ASP A 169 6.69 15.94 8.53
CA ASP A 169 6.39 17.37 8.40
C ASP A 169 7.65 18.22 8.69
N ALA A 170 8.61 17.68 9.46
CA ALA A 170 9.88 18.32 9.80
C ALA A 170 11.04 17.95 8.85
N TRP A 171 10.80 17.10 7.84
CA TRP A 171 11.88 16.56 7.02
C TRP A 171 12.40 17.56 5.98
N LYS A 172 13.72 17.55 5.79
CA LYS A 172 14.39 18.27 4.69
C LYS A 172 14.51 17.37 3.46
N MET A 173 14.73 17.98 2.28
CA MET A 173 14.89 17.25 1.00
C MET A 173 15.95 16.13 1.06
N GLY A 174 17.03 16.32 1.82
CA GLY A 174 18.05 15.29 2.02
C GLY A 174 17.52 14.01 2.67
N GLN A 175 16.58 14.08 3.60
CA GLN A 175 16.03 12.89 4.26
C GLN A 175 15.14 12.07 3.32
N TYR A 176 14.35 12.73 2.46
CA TYR A 176 13.60 12.04 1.42
C TYR A 176 14.55 11.34 0.43
N ALA A 177 15.61 12.01 0.00
CA ALA A 177 16.62 11.43 -0.88
C ALA A 177 17.33 10.23 -0.24
N VAL A 178 17.64 10.30 1.07
CA VAL A 178 18.23 9.18 1.82
C VAL A 178 17.27 7.99 1.87
N VAL A 179 16.00 8.19 2.23
CA VAL A 179 15.01 7.10 2.30
C VAL A 179 14.82 6.45 0.92
N SER A 180 14.63 7.24 -0.13
CA SER A 180 14.52 6.72 -1.50
C SER A 180 15.80 5.99 -1.95
N GLY A 181 16.97 6.52 -1.59
CA GLY A 181 18.27 5.90 -1.87
C GLY A 181 18.44 4.56 -1.17
N VAL A 182 18.14 4.49 0.13
CA VAL A 182 18.18 3.25 0.92
C VAL A 182 17.24 2.21 0.34
N ILE A 183 16.00 2.58 0.00
CA ILE A 183 15.03 1.67 -0.62
C ILE A 183 15.56 1.14 -1.95
N SER A 184 16.07 2.03 -2.82
CA SER A 184 16.54 1.65 -4.16
C SER A 184 17.80 0.78 -4.10
N ILE A 185 18.78 1.15 -3.27
CA ILE A 185 20.01 0.38 -3.07
C ILE A 185 19.69 -0.99 -2.48
N THR A 186 18.82 -1.06 -1.47
CA THR A 186 18.44 -2.34 -0.87
C THR A 186 17.73 -3.22 -1.89
N CYS A 187 16.78 -2.68 -2.67
CA CYS A 187 16.09 -3.41 -3.73
C CYS A 187 17.07 -3.96 -4.78
N ALA A 188 17.99 -3.11 -5.26
CA ALA A 188 19.03 -3.51 -6.21
C ALA A 188 19.95 -4.60 -5.62
N SER A 189 20.38 -4.44 -4.36
CA SER A 189 21.26 -5.39 -3.69
C SER A 189 20.62 -6.77 -3.54
N ILE A 190 19.33 -6.83 -3.21
CA ILE A 190 18.60 -8.09 -3.12
C ILE A 190 18.45 -8.72 -4.51
N TYR A 191 18.09 -7.92 -5.52
CA TYR A 191 17.95 -8.39 -6.89
C TYR A 191 19.25 -9.01 -7.43
N PHE A 192 20.36 -8.27 -7.33
CA PHE A 192 21.67 -8.76 -7.77
C PHE A 192 22.19 -9.90 -6.89
N GLY A 193 21.89 -9.90 -5.59
CA GLY A 193 22.22 -11.01 -4.70
C GLY A 193 21.53 -12.31 -5.10
N LEU A 194 20.24 -12.26 -5.43
CA LEU A 194 19.50 -13.43 -5.94
C LEU A 194 20.06 -13.92 -7.29
N MET A 195 20.38 -13.00 -8.19
CA MET A 195 21.03 -13.33 -9.46
C MET A 195 22.41 -13.99 -9.26
N ALA A 196 23.20 -13.51 -8.30
CA ALA A 196 24.50 -14.11 -7.97
C ALA A 196 24.36 -15.54 -7.39
N LEU A 197 23.26 -15.83 -6.71
CA LEU A 197 22.89 -17.18 -6.26
C LEU A 197 22.29 -18.06 -7.39
N GLY A 198 22.20 -17.55 -8.62
CA GLY A 198 21.64 -18.25 -9.78
C GLY A 198 20.10 -18.30 -9.80
N ILE A 199 19.43 -17.54 -8.93
CA ILE A 199 17.97 -17.49 -8.84
C ILE A 199 17.49 -16.27 -9.64
N ASP A 200 16.82 -16.49 -10.77
CA ASP A 200 16.23 -15.42 -11.60
C ASP A 200 14.95 -14.87 -10.95
N PRO A 201 14.96 -13.62 -10.40
CA PRO A 201 13.81 -13.06 -9.69
C PRO A 201 12.56 -12.88 -10.55
N SER A 202 12.72 -12.80 -11.88
CA SER A 202 11.61 -12.69 -12.82
C SER A 202 10.87 -14.01 -13.05
N ARG A 203 11.49 -15.14 -12.67
CA ARG A 203 10.97 -16.51 -12.84
C ARG A 203 10.65 -17.22 -11.53
N ILE A 204 10.92 -16.57 -10.39
CA ILE A 204 10.63 -17.08 -9.05
C ILE A 204 9.14 -17.51 -8.96
N GLY A 205 8.93 -18.81 -8.73
CA GLY A 205 7.62 -19.45 -8.56
C GLY A 205 6.93 -19.98 -9.82
N GLN A 206 7.47 -19.70 -11.02
CA GLN A 206 6.97 -20.28 -12.30
C GLN A 206 7.54 -21.66 -12.60
N VAL A 207 8.62 -22.05 -11.91
CA VAL A 207 9.31 -23.33 -12.12
C VAL A 207 8.66 -24.37 -11.21
N GLY A 208 7.95 -25.33 -11.80
CA GLY A 208 7.48 -26.51 -11.07
C GLY A 208 8.64 -27.35 -10.53
N PRO A 209 8.39 -28.37 -9.69
CA PRO A 209 9.40 -29.14 -8.95
C PRO A 209 10.41 -29.96 -9.80
N GLY A 210 10.48 -29.74 -11.12
CA GLY A 210 11.30 -30.51 -12.06
C GLY A 210 12.64 -29.90 -12.46
N ARG A 211 13.15 -28.86 -11.78
CA ARG A 211 14.45 -28.23 -12.13
C ARG A 211 15.46 -28.10 -10.98
N LEU A 212 15.22 -28.82 -9.89
CA LEU A 212 16.27 -29.16 -8.93
C LEU A 212 16.74 -30.59 -9.24
N ARG A 213 17.47 -30.74 -10.34
CA ARG A 213 18.35 -31.86 -10.63
C ARG A 213 19.59 -31.30 -11.30
#